data_AF-A0AAJ0E0A0-F1
#
_entry.id   AF-A0AAJ0E0A0-F1
#
_cell.length_a   1.000
_cell.length_b   1.000
_cell.length_c   1.000
_cell.angle_alpha   90.00
_cell.angle_beta   90.00
_cell.angle_gamma   90.00
#
_symmetry.space_group_name_H-M   'P 1'
#
loop_
_entity.id
_entity.type
_entity.pdbx_description
1 polymer ?
#
loop_
_entity_poly.entity_id
_entity_poly.type
_entity_poly.pdbx_seq_one_letter_code
_entity_poly.pdbx_strand_id
1 'polypeptide(L)'
;MDTTTGPLPATVPTRLIAPVPPRYNLPRRHSLALQRTLPPTRLVSSGPYCCLPYLTSPSSTLRPNLANCIATSSSPPRSKHSSQAQVCDTSGSSAPRQAQHTKAQQHRGRFCYFETPVMARLDSSTASLPLKSFSSFKTLAAAAYILTSLPMALGHEHGVSHIQEGETVSQEPIDTILWIHIFIMMLAFGVIFPVGMVLGMTKNRWHVPTQVLGSALAIVGYFLGHMHGGRQFVAHNVHASFANWLMIIMASQVGLGIYLRLHLEKGINGRIRRFIKPAHSILGKASPVLAWTQFLFGGITSLGFCQGDHLGQCLAHFIMGSAFIAYGIILTLLLLVGQLWVRRSGRSQEFFDSIVIAAWGCVNTFTEHRWGTEWVRNDWQHTTMGIIWWCAGLVGIWLSRDRDGNPKRNFIPGFVIGVTGWAMSAHPQDLPISAMTHSMFGKTLMGVGITRVIEVAFVVKDGVGVSADGRQTNSWQFIPVFLLYASGFLFMGATEEQMELVANSGLDHVSYILILYSFAFLLFLFTMMLIHLFDRNTNTEGKVNLANGVPLANGRPGETRQVRDAEEFELEGLMSDDDDDEARKGLKDEVDDEGSPSSPSTIGKNSDRVAR
;
A
#
# COMPACT_ATOMS: atom_id res chain seq x y z
N MET A 1 -63.19 16.17 -48.95
CA MET A 1 -63.26 16.20 -47.47
C MET A 1 -61.84 16.44 -47.00
N ASP A 2 -61.37 17.68 -46.82
CA ASP A 2 -62.06 18.92 -46.39
C ASP A 2 -62.65 18.77 -44.97
N THR A 3 -62.43 19.68 -44.00
CA THR A 3 -61.81 21.02 -44.12
C THR A 3 -61.13 21.52 -42.82
N THR A 4 -60.28 22.53 -43.00
CA THR A 4 -59.65 23.45 -42.03
C THR A 4 -60.48 23.91 -40.82
N THR A 5 -59.83 24.26 -39.69
CA THR A 5 -59.74 25.65 -39.11
C THR A 5 -59.03 25.71 -37.74
N GLY A 6 -58.60 26.92 -37.34
CA GLY A 6 -58.24 27.40 -35.99
C GLY A 6 -58.46 28.94 -35.97
N PRO A 7 -57.82 29.78 -35.12
CA PRO A 7 -57.17 29.56 -33.81
C PRO A 7 -57.53 30.65 -32.72
N LEU A 8 -56.92 30.59 -31.52
CA LEU A 8 -56.84 31.68 -30.48
C LEU A 8 -58.18 32.12 -29.80
N PRO A 9 -58.20 32.98 -28.73
CA PRO A 9 -57.13 33.63 -27.95
C PRO A 9 -57.15 33.30 -26.42
N ALA A 10 -56.52 34.14 -25.58
CA ALA A 10 -56.25 33.89 -24.15
C ALA A 10 -56.96 34.85 -23.15
N THR A 11 -56.95 34.50 -21.85
CA THR A 11 -57.25 35.42 -20.72
C THR A 11 -56.59 34.95 -19.40
N VAL A 12 -56.36 35.90 -18.48
CA VAL A 12 -55.79 35.69 -17.12
C VAL A 12 -56.51 36.62 -16.12
N PRO A 13 -56.83 36.15 -14.90
CA PRO A 13 -56.69 37.03 -13.73
C PRO A 13 -56.20 36.37 -12.42
N THR A 14 -55.11 36.94 -11.88
CA THR A 14 -54.99 37.44 -10.49
C THR A 14 -55.11 36.50 -9.26
N ARG A 15 -53.94 36.24 -8.65
CA ARG A 15 -53.56 36.26 -7.21
C ARG A 15 -54.61 36.01 -6.11
N LEU A 16 -54.19 35.20 -5.11
CA LEU A 16 -54.40 35.51 -3.68
C LEU A 16 -53.03 35.56 -2.94
N ILE A 17 -52.95 36.27 -1.81
CA ILE A 17 -51.75 36.43 -0.97
C ILE A 17 -52.14 36.28 0.51
N ALA A 18 -51.31 35.57 1.30
CA ALA A 18 -51.40 35.46 2.75
C ALA A 18 -49.97 35.42 3.38
N PRO A 19 -49.78 35.76 4.67
CA PRO A 19 -48.78 36.78 5.00
C PRO A 19 -47.56 36.34 5.82
N VAL A 20 -46.58 37.26 5.92
CA VAL A 20 -45.33 37.14 6.69
C VAL A 20 -45.41 37.94 8.01
N PRO A 21 -45.09 37.35 9.18
CA PRO A 21 -44.84 38.07 10.44
C PRO A 21 -43.37 38.55 10.59
N PRO A 22 -43.07 39.52 11.48
CA PRO A 22 -41.99 40.49 11.22
C PRO A 22 -40.62 40.20 11.87
N ARG A 23 -39.59 40.90 11.36
CA ARG A 23 -38.31 41.12 12.06
C ARG A 23 -38.43 42.30 13.03
N TYR A 24 -37.76 42.22 14.18
CA TYR A 24 -37.44 43.38 15.04
C TYR A 24 -35.98 43.33 15.54
N ASN A 25 -35.48 44.45 16.05
CA ASN A 25 -34.04 44.75 16.14
C ASN A 25 -33.35 44.34 17.47
N LEU A 26 -32.02 44.25 17.39
CA LEU A 26 -31.06 44.18 18.49
C LEU A 26 -31.21 45.32 19.53
N PRO A 27 -30.84 45.04 20.79
CA PRO A 27 -30.05 45.95 21.61
C PRO A 27 -28.57 45.52 21.68
N ARG A 28 -27.68 46.46 22.00
CA ARG A 28 -26.23 46.27 22.20
C ARG A 28 -25.84 46.78 23.60
N ARG A 29 -24.63 46.45 24.07
CA ARG A 29 -24.07 46.75 25.42
C ARG A 29 -24.66 45.85 26.53
N HIS A 30 -24.02 45.65 27.70
CA HIS A 30 -22.81 46.27 28.27
C HIS A 30 -21.73 45.24 28.65
N SER A 31 -20.48 45.70 28.74
CA SER A 31 -19.37 44.93 29.32
C SER A 31 -19.53 44.82 30.84
N LEU A 32 -19.17 43.66 31.41
CA LEU A 32 -18.75 43.55 32.81
C LEU A 32 -17.62 42.53 32.91
N ALA A 33 -16.48 42.96 33.43
CA ALA A 33 -15.40 42.06 33.83
C ALA A 33 -15.62 41.64 35.30
N LEU A 34 -15.33 40.39 35.63
CA LEU A 34 -15.05 40.03 37.03
C LEU A 34 -13.90 39.04 37.11
N GLN A 35 -12.88 39.44 37.84
CA GLN A 35 -11.60 38.74 38.02
C GLN A 35 -11.49 38.33 39.50
N ARG A 36 -11.50 37.02 39.78
CA ARG A 36 -11.19 36.39 41.09
C ARG A 36 -10.89 34.90 40.82
N THR A 37 -9.67 34.36 40.84
CA THR A 37 -8.58 34.26 41.85
C THR A 37 -8.71 33.07 42.81
N LEU A 38 -7.73 32.15 42.74
CA LEU A 38 -7.21 31.25 43.80
C LEU A 38 -8.13 30.07 44.26
N PRO A 39 -7.60 29.02 44.94
CA PRO A 39 -6.23 28.44 44.95
C PRO A 39 -6.21 26.88 44.76
N PRO A 40 -5.04 26.20 44.77
CA PRO A 40 -4.93 24.74 44.53
C PRO A 40 -4.43 23.87 45.71
N THR A 41 -4.96 22.64 45.84
CA THR A 41 -4.42 21.46 46.59
C THR A 41 -4.97 20.18 45.93
N ARG A 42 -4.20 19.16 45.52
CA ARG A 42 -3.35 18.18 46.24
C ARG A 42 -4.10 17.15 47.11
N LEU A 43 -3.59 15.90 47.09
CA LEU A 43 -3.96 14.67 47.85
C LEU A 43 -5.00 13.75 47.17
N VAL A 44 -4.94 12.41 47.28
CA VAL A 44 -3.80 11.46 47.40
C VAL A 44 -4.26 10.03 47.01
N SER A 45 -3.30 9.13 46.75
CA SER A 45 -3.44 7.69 46.45
C SER A 45 -4.52 6.88 47.21
N SER A 46 -5.26 6.02 46.49
CA SER A 46 -5.67 4.68 46.96
C SER A 46 -5.87 3.68 45.81
N GLY A 47 -5.50 2.42 46.04
CA GLY A 47 -5.99 1.23 45.31
C GLY A 47 -7.07 0.51 46.15
N PRO A 48 -7.43 -0.78 45.91
CA PRO A 48 -6.69 -1.79 45.15
C PRO A 48 -7.56 -2.61 44.15
N TYR A 49 -7.04 -3.78 43.73
CA TYR A 49 -7.72 -4.82 42.95
C TYR A 49 -9.00 -5.37 43.59
N CYS A 50 -9.96 -5.82 42.77
CA CYS A 50 -10.70 -7.07 43.00
C CYS A 50 -11.27 -7.66 41.69
N CYS A 51 -11.66 -8.92 41.69
CA CYS A 51 -12.21 -9.64 40.53
C CYS A 51 -13.74 -9.51 40.40
N LEU A 52 -14.29 -9.73 39.21
CA LEU A 52 -15.71 -10.05 39.00
C LEU A 52 -15.85 -11.42 38.27
N PRO A 53 -16.99 -12.14 38.43
CA PRO A 53 -17.05 -13.58 38.16
C PRO A 53 -17.71 -13.96 36.82
N TYR A 54 -17.60 -15.25 36.49
CA TYR A 54 -18.55 -15.95 35.61
C TYR A 54 -19.98 -15.83 36.16
N LEU A 55 -20.97 -15.67 35.27
CA LEU A 55 -22.39 -15.81 35.59
C LEU A 55 -23.03 -16.87 34.69
N THR A 56 -23.43 -17.98 35.30
CA THR A 56 -24.28 -19.02 34.71
C THR A 56 -25.74 -18.77 35.05
N SER A 57 -26.66 -19.00 34.10
CA SER A 57 -28.11 -19.11 34.35
C SER A 57 -28.66 -20.39 33.70
N PRO A 58 -29.79 -20.95 34.18
CA PRO A 58 -29.91 -22.42 34.27
C PRO A 58 -31.05 -23.07 33.48
N SER A 59 -30.93 -24.40 33.34
CA SER A 59 -31.94 -25.48 33.33
C SER A 59 -33.43 -25.12 33.13
N SER A 60 -34.20 -25.87 32.32
CA SER A 60 -34.76 -27.19 32.71
C SER A 60 -35.81 -27.69 31.67
N THR A 61 -36.25 -28.96 31.53
CA THR A 61 -35.84 -30.32 31.99
C THR A 61 -36.64 -31.41 31.23
N LEU A 62 -36.21 -32.70 31.32
CA LEU A 62 -37.02 -33.96 31.16
C LEU A 62 -37.53 -34.32 29.72
N ARG A 63 -37.66 -35.59 29.26
CA ARG A 63 -37.46 -36.97 29.83
C ARG A 63 -36.79 -37.95 28.81
N PRO A 64 -36.39 -39.19 29.23
CA PRO A 64 -35.46 -40.06 28.47
C PRO A 64 -36.04 -41.43 28.00
N ASN A 65 -35.13 -42.34 27.60
CA ASN A 65 -35.26 -43.78 27.20
C ASN A 65 -35.28 -44.03 25.67
N LEU A 66 -34.78 -45.16 25.13
CA LEU A 66 -34.27 -46.40 25.73
C LEU A 66 -32.97 -46.88 25.02
N ALA A 67 -32.27 -47.87 25.58
CA ALA A 67 -31.00 -48.41 25.09
C ALA A 67 -31.13 -49.46 23.97
N ASN A 68 -30.02 -49.75 23.28
CA ASN A 68 -29.72 -51.12 22.89
C ASN A 68 -28.19 -51.36 22.77
N CYS A 69 -27.73 -52.54 23.18
CA CYS A 69 -26.33 -52.98 23.05
C CYS A 69 -26.30 -54.29 22.26
N ILE A 70 -25.47 -54.37 21.23
CA ILE A 70 -24.98 -55.65 20.69
C ILE A 70 -23.47 -55.54 20.54
N ALA A 71 -22.76 -56.51 21.11
CA ALA A 71 -21.32 -56.68 20.92
C ALA A 71 -21.07 -57.90 20.03
N THR A 72 -19.96 -57.90 19.30
CA THR A 72 -19.33 -59.12 18.81
C THR A 72 -17.85 -58.87 18.61
N SER A 73 -17.03 -59.90 18.84
CA SER A 73 -15.57 -59.78 18.94
C SER A 73 -14.86 -60.60 17.86
N SER A 74 -13.66 -60.15 17.50
CA SER A 74 -12.57 -61.04 17.06
C SER A 74 -11.22 -60.39 17.39
N SER A 75 -10.18 -61.19 17.61
CA SER A 75 -8.86 -60.72 18.04
C SER A 75 -7.74 -61.49 17.32
N PRO A 76 -6.55 -60.90 17.09
CA PRO A 76 -5.52 -61.47 16.23
C PRO A 76 -4.47 -62.31 16.98
N PRO A 77 -3.71 -63.19 16.27
CA PRO A 77 -2.40 -63.67 16.69
C PRO A 77 -1.26 -62.73 16.19
N ARG A 78 -0.10 -62.43 16.82
CA ARG A 78 0.58 -62.79 18.09
C ARG A 78 1.94 -63.54 17.88
N SER A 79 3.07 -62.82 17.97
CA SER A 79 4.41 -63.30 18.41
C SER A 79 5.49 -62.21 18.19
N LYS A 80 6.63 -62.16 18.89
CA LYS A 80 6.98 -62.44 20.31
C LYS A 80 8.38 -61.85 20.62
N HIS A 81 8.78 -61.84 21.90
CA HIS A 81 10.03 -61.33 22.53
C HIS A 81 10.03 -59.84 22.92
N SER A 82 10.24 -59.36 24.17
CA SER A 82 10.91 -59.79 25.44
C SER A 82 12.27 -59.10 25.65
N SER A 83 12.64 -58.53 26.82
CA SER A 83 11.97 -58.32 28.13
C SER A 83 12.79 -57.31 29.00
N GLN A 84 12.32 -57.03 30.24
CA GLN A 84 12.97 -56.24 31.33
C GLN A 84 12.81 -54.70 31.19
N ALA A 85 12.28 -53.88 32.14
CA ALA A 85 12.03 -53.96 33.60
C ALA A 85 13.32 -53.94 34.47
N GLN A 86 13.43 -53.30 35.65
CA GLN A 86 12.54 -52.53 36.54
C GLN A 86 13.48 -51.68 37.49
N VAL A 87 13.10 -50.77 38.42
CA VAL A 87 11.86 -50.26 39.04
C VAL A 87 12.14 -48.83 39.62
N CYS A 88 11.15 -48.13 40.20
CA CYS A 88 11.34 -46.94 41.06
C CYS A 88 10.91 -47.24 42.51
N ASP A 89 11.53 -46.61 43.52
CA ASP A 89 10.95 -46.51 44.88
C ASP A 89 11.48 -45.28 45.66
N THR A 90 10.85 -44.93 46.78
CA THR A 90 10.99 -43.61 47.45
C THR A 90 11.04 -43.65 48.98
N SER A 91 11.97 -42.88 49.57
CA SER A 91 11.95 -42.47 51.00
C SER A 91 12.93 -41.29 51.22
N GLY A 92 12.71 -40.34 52.13
CA GLY A 92 11.49 -40.05 52.90
C GLY A 92 11.74 -39.04 54.04
N SER A 93 10.74 -38.20 54.34
CA SER A 93 10.58 -37.37 55.57
C SER A 93 11.69 -36.37 55.98
N SER A 94 11.36 -35.06 56.03
CA SER A 94 11.14 -34.33 57.30
C SER A 94 11.15 -32.80 57.15
N ALA A 95 10.47 -32.13 58.08
CA ALA A 95 10.44 -30.68 58.35
C ALA A 95 10.69 -30.52 59.88
N PRO A 96 10.85 -29.31 60.50
CA PRO A 96 10.38 -27.99 60.04
C PRO A 96 11.27 -26.77 60.45
N ARG A 97 10.70 -25.54 60.35
CA ARG A 97 11.00 -24.28 61.11
C ARG A 97 12.47 -23.94 61.41
N GLN A 98 12.98 -22.76 61.08
CA GLN A 98 12.56 -21.47 61.67
C GLN A 98 13.08 -20.27 60.84
N ALA A 99 12.79 -19.03 61.24
CA ALA A 99 13.22 -17.82 60.52
C ALA A 99 13.95 -16.82 61.43
N GLN A 100 15.04 -16.20 60.95
CA GLN A 100 15.56 -14.94 61.51
C GLN A 100 16.41 -14.12 60.53
N HIS A 101 16.60 -12.85 60.93
CA HIS A 101 16.94 -11.66 60.15
C HIS A 101 18.37 -11.50 59.59
N THR A 102 18.50 -10.44 58.76
CA THR A 102 19.63 -9.49 58.58
C THR A 102 20.82 -9.75 57.63
N LYS A 103 20.78 -8.99 56.53
CA LYS A 103 21.85 -8.13 55.93
C LYS A 103 23.25 -8.69 55.61
N ALA A 104 23.54 -8.69 54.30
CA ALA A 104 24.84 -8.48 53.63
C ALA A 104 25.94 -9.56 53.86
N GLN A 105 26.87 -9.79 52.94
CA GLN A 105 27.23 -9.05 51.71
C GLN A 105 27.70 -10.01 50.59
N GLN A 106 27.43 -9.65 49.33
CA GLN A 106 28.28 -9.93 48.15
C GLN A 106 28.85 -11.35 47.93
N HIS A 107 28.28 -12.09 46.97
CA HIS A 107 29.08 -12.99 46.12
C HIS A 107 28.47 -13.14 44.70
N ARG A 108 29.32 -13.38 43.69
CA ARG A 108 28.92 -13.57 42.28
C ARG A 108 28.31 -14.96 42.06
N GLY A 109 27.09 -15.03 41.54
CA GLY A 109 26.50 -16.23 40.94
C GLY A 109 26.32 -16.06 39.44
N ARG A 110 26.81 -16.99 38.61
CA ARG A 110 26.58 -17.00 37.15
C ARG A 110 25.29 -17.77 36.86
N PHE A 111 24.41 -17.20 36.03
CA PHE A 111 23.45 -18.00 35.28
C PHE A 111 24.03 -18.31 33.91
N CYS A 112 24.02 -19.59 33.52
CA CYS A 112 24.54 -20.02 32.22
C CYS A 112 23.46 -19.79 31.16
N TYR A 113 23.79 -19.01 30.13
CA TYR A 113 23.06 -19.04 28.86
C TYR A 113 23.58 -20.19 28.01
N PHE A 114 22.75 -20.71 27.11
CA PHE A 114 23.20 -21.66 26.08
C PHE A 114 24.21 -20.98 25.16
N GLU A 115 25.44 -21.49 25.12
CA GLU A 115 26.43 -21.10 24.11
C GLU A 115 26.10 -21.80 22.79
N THR A 116 25.90 -21.01 21.73
CA THR A 116 26.03 -21.51 20.36
C THR A 116 27.52 -21.57 20.00
N PRO A 117 27.98 -22.61 19.29
CA PRO A 117 29.40 -22.79 19.01
C PRO A 117 29.94 -21.68 18.13
N VAL A 118 31.05 -21.06 18.56
CA VAL A 118 31.75 -20.01 17.83
C VAL A 118 32.36 -20.58 16.55
N MET A 119 31.88 -20.14 15.39
CA MET A 119 32.56 -20.37 14.11
C MET A 119 33.96 -19.72 14.15
N ALA A 120 34.98 -20.50 13.79
CA ALA A 120 36.37 -20.05 13.85
C ALA A 120 36.62 -18.87 12.91
N ARG A 121 37.39 -17.89 13.39
CA ARG A 121 37.85 -16.76 12.58
C ARG A 121 38.95 -17.23 11.63
N LEU A 122 38.61 -17.45 10.37
CA LEU A 122 39.59 -17.68 9.30
C LEU A 122 40.18 -16.35 8.85
N ASP A 123 41.44 -16.10 9.24
CA ASP A 123 42.21 -14.96 8.73
C ASP A 123 42.61 -15.21 7.26
N SER A 124 41.78 -14.78 6.32
CA SER A 124 42.08 -14.80 4.90
C SER A 124 42.91 -13.56 4.51
N SER A 125 44.24 -13.71 4.49
CA SER A 125 45.16 -12.65 4.06
C SER A 125 44.88 -12.18 2.63
N THR A 126 45.14 -10.90 2.36
CA THR A 126 44.85 -10.23 1.10
C THR A 126 45.65 -10.80 -0.08
N ALA A 127 44.95 -11.32 -1.09
CA ALA A 127 45.47 -11.54 -2.44
C ALA A 127 44.78 -10.57 -3.42
N SER A 128 45.45 -9.47 -3.76
CA SER A 128 44.91 -8.40 -4.61
C SER A 128 44.93 -8.76 -6.11
N LEU A 129 43.88 -9.45 -6.58
CA LEU A 129 43.68 -9.66 -8.02
C LEU A 129 43.18 -8.37 -8.71
N PRO A 130 43.83 -7.92 -9.80
CA PRO A 130 43.41 -6.72 -10.52
C PRO A 130 42.13 -6.98 -11.32
N LEU A 131 41.01 -6.44 -10.83
CA LEU A 131 39.74 -6.39 -11.57
C LEU A 131 39.87 -5.53 -12.83
N LYS A 132 40.21 -6.17 -13.96
CA LYS A 132 40.18 -5.53 -15.28
C LYS A 132 38.76 -5.02 -15.56
N SER A 133 38.66 -3.75 -15.97
CA SER A 133 37.40 -3.14 -16.38
C SER A 133 36.85 -3.85 -17.64
N PHE A 134 35.83 -4.68 -17.47
CA PHE A 134 35.13 -5.31 -18.59
C PHE A 134 34.27 -4.28 -19.30
N SER A 135 34.56 -4.05 -20.59
CA SER A 135 33.81 -3.12 -21.44
C SER A 135 32.47 -3.71 -21.89
N SER A 136 31.50 -3.77 -20.96
CA SER A 136 30.13 -4.29 -21.18
C SER A 136 29.31 -3.49 -22.21
N PHE A 137 29.87 -2.43 -22.79
CA PHE A 137 29.19 -1.56 -23.75
C PHE A 137 28.93 -2.26 -25.10
N LYS A 138 29.83 -3.14 -25.53
CA LYS A 138 29.70 -3.84 -26.83
C LYS A 138 28.72 -5.01 -26.81
N THR A 139 28.60 -5.72 -25.68
CA THR A 139 27.68 -6.86 -25.52
C THR A 139 26.22 -6.41 -25.38
N LEU A 140 25.94 -5.31 -24.67
CA LEU A 140 24.60 -4.74 -24.56
C LEU A 140 24.04 -4.25 -25.90
N ALA A 141 24.87 -3.60 -26.73
CA ALA A 141 24.46 -3.16 -28.07
C ALA A 141 24.11 -4.34 -29.00
N ALA A 142 24.88 -5.43 -28.94
CA ALA A 142 24.61 -6.63 -29.75
C ALA A 142 23.27 -7.31 -29.36
N ALA A 143 22.98 -7.41 -28.07
CA ALA A 143 21.71 -7.98 -27.60
C ALA A 143 20.48 -7.20 -28.09
N ALA A 144 20.55 -5.86 -28.06
CA ALA A 144 19.48 -5.00 -28.56
C ALA A 144 19.25 -5.16 -30.08
N TYR A 145 20.34 -5.23 -30.87
CA TYR A 145 20.25 -5.28 -32.33
C TYR A 145 19.74 -6.63 -32.86
N ILE A 146 20.12 -7.74 -32.20
CA ILE A 146 19.61 -9.08 -32.52
C ILE A 146 18.10 -9.15 -32.28
N LEU A 147 17.61 -8.56 -31.18
CA LEU A 147 16.19 -8.65 -30.84
C LEU A 147 15.29 -7.91 -31.84
N THR A 148 15.77 -6.82 -32.45
CA THR A 148 15.06 -6.11 -33.53
C THR A 148 15.10 -6.81 -34.89
N SER A 149 15.70 -8.00 -35.00
CA SER A 149 15.88 -8.73 -36.26
C SER A 149 15.09 -10.05 -36.36
N LEU A 150 14.34 -10.42 -35.32
CA LEU A 150 13.39 -11.53 -35.37
C LEU A 150 12.21 -11.16 -36.29
N PRO A 151 11.91 -11.94 -37.35
CA PRO A 151 10.76 -11.67 -38.20
C PRO A 151 9.46 -11.89 -37.44
N MET A 152 8.46 -11.04 -37.68
CA MET A 152 7.10 -11.27 -37.19
C MET A 152 6.50 -12.48 -37.93
N ALA A 153 6.60 -13.66 -37.31
CA ALA A 153 5.96 -14.87 -37.81
C ALA A 153 4.44 -14.75 -37.68
N LEU A 154 3.76 -14.38 -38.77
CA LEU A 154 2.30 -14.33 -38.86
C LEU A 154 1.72 -15.75 -38.87
N GLY A 155 1.57 -16.33 -37.67
CA GLY A 155 0.89 -17.61 -37.43
C GLY A 155 -0.62 -17.51 -37.57
N HIS A 156 -1.11 -17.20 -38.79
CA HIS A 156 -2.53 -17.24 -39.13
C HIS A 156 -2.97 -18.65 -39.55
N GLU A 157 -2.92 -19.61 -38.64
CA GLU A 157 -3.70 -20.85 -38.80
C GLU A 157 -5.09 -20.65 -38.21
N HIS A 158 -6.11 -20.60 -39.08
CA HIS A 158 -7.51 -20.57 -38.69
C HIS A 158 -7.98 -21.97 -38.27
N GLY A 159 -7.40 -22.49 -37.18
CA GLY A 159 -7.89 -23.68 -36.50
C GLY A 159 -9.33 -23.46 -36.00
N VAL A 160 -10.15 -24.50 -36.09
CA VAL A 160 -11.51 -24.48 -35.53
C VAL A 160 -11.38 -24.36 -34.01
N SER A 161 -12.01 -23.36 -33.39
CA SER A 161 -11.87 -23.13 -31.95
C SER A 161 -12.45 -24.29 -31.12
N HIS A 162 -11.67 -24.84 -30.20
CA HIS A 162 -12.10 -25.89 -29.25
C HIS A 162 -12.83 -25.32 -28.02
N ILE A 163 -13.25 -24.06 -28.11
CA ILE A 163 -14.10 -23.36 -27.14
C ILE A 163 -15.56 -23.70 -27.49
N GLN A 164 -16.37 -24.07 -26.51
CA GLN A 164 -17.77 -24.42 -26.73
C GLN A 164 -18.61 -23.16 -27.00
N GLU A 165 -19.73 -23.29 -27.71
CA GLU A 165 -20.57 -22.15 -28.05
C GLU A 165 -21.18 -21.52 -26.79
N GLY A 166 -20.79 -20.27 -26.49
CA GLY A 166 -21.14 -19.54 -25.27
C GLY A 166 -20.02 -19.47 -24.22
N GLU A 167 -19.01 -20.34 -24.29
CA GLU A 167 -17.85 -20.33 -23.39
C GLU A 167 -16.78 -19.32 -23.84
N THR A 168 -15.90 -18.92 -22.91
CA THR A 168 -14.75 -18.03 -23.20
C THR A 168 -13.39 -18.71 -23.13
N VAL A 169 -13.34 -19.94 -22.60
CA VAL A 169 -12.16 -20.79 -22.50
C VAL A 169 -12.49 -22.22 -22.94
N SER A 170 -11.51 -22.94 -23.49
CA SER A 170 -11.67 -24.38 -23.72
C SER A 170 -11.58 -25.16 -22.41
N GLN A 171 -12.27 -26.29 -22.31
CA GLN A 171 -12.22 -27.19 -21.14
C GLN A 171 -10.85 -27.87 -20.92
N GLU A 172 -9.91 -27.72 -21.86
CA GLU A 172 -8.54 -28.23 -21.72
C GLU A 172 -7.77 -27.59 -20.54
N PRO A 173 -6.80 -28.31 -19.95
CA PRO A 173 -5.97 -27.77 -18.88
C PRO A 173 -4.97 -26.72 -19.40
N ILE A 174 -4.51 -25.87 -18.49
CA ILE A 174 -3.34 -25.00 -18.70
C ILE A 174 -2.11 -25.91 -18.88
N ASP A 175 -1.45 -25.83 -20.03
CA ASP A 175 -0.30 -26.65 -20.37
C ASP A 175 1.00 -26.16 -19.72
N THR A 176 2.08 -26.94 -19.87
CA THR A 176 3.38 -26.59 -19.28
C THR A 176 3.97 -25.30 -19.87
N ILE A 177 3.68 -24.96 -21.13
CA ILE A 177 4.20 -23.76 -21.79
C ILE A 177 3.55 -22.52 -21.18
N LEU A 178 2.23 -22.54 -21.00
CA LEU A 178 1.46 -21.46 -20.40
C LEU A 178 1.74 -21.32 -18.89
N TRP A 179 1.98 -22.41 -18.17
CA TRP A 179 2.50 -22.34 -16.79
C TRP A 179 3.87 -21.65 -16.72
N ILE A 180 4.80 -21.98 -17.64
CA ILE A 180 6.12 -21.32 -17.69
C ILE A 180 5.96 -19.82 -18.04
N HIS A 181 5.07 -19.46 -18.98
CA HIS A 181 4.69 -18.07 -19.24
C HIS A 181 4.24 -17.35 -17.96
N ILE A 182 3.27 -17.92 -17.22
CA ILE A 182 2.73 -17.33 -15.99
C ILE A 182 3.87 -17.08 -14.98
N PHE A 183 4.68 -18.10 -14.66
CA PHE A 183 5.74 -17.95 -13.66
C PHE A 183 6.85 -16.99 -14.10
N ILE A 184 7.25 -16.98 -15.38
CA ILE A 184 8.27 -16.04 -15.89
C ILE A 184 7.73 -14.60 -15.87
N MET A 185 6.49 -14.36 -16.30
CA MET A 185 5.89 -13.02 -16.31
C MET A 185 5.66 -12.50 -14.88
N MET A 186 5.21 -13.34 -13.95
CA MET A 186 5.10 -12.99 -12.53
C MET A 186 6.47 -12.66 -11.91
N LEU A 187 7.53 -13.39 -12.25
CA LEU A 187 8.89 -13.08 -11.79
C LEU A 187 9.40 -11.76 -12.37
N ALA A 188 9.24 -11.54 -13.68
CA ALA A 188 9.71 -10.34 -14.37
C ALA A 188 8.98 -9.07 -13.91
N PHE A 189 7.65 -9.04 -14.01
CA PHE A 189 6.83 -7.88 -13.69
C PHE A 189 6.49 -7.74 -12.20
N GLY A 190 6.40 -8.85 -11.46
CA GLY A 190 6.04 -8.84 -10.05
C GLY A 190 7.21 -8.63 -9.11
N VAL A 191 8.43 -9.07 -9.48
CA VAL A 191 9.62 -8.98 -8.61
C VAL A 191 10.73 -8.14 -9.24
N ILE A 192 11.19 -8.49 -10.44
CA ILE A 192 12.42 -7.93 -11.00
C ILE A 192 12.24 -6.46 -11.41
N PHE A 193 11.17 -6.09 -12.11
CA PHE A 193 10.93 -4.70 -12.50
C PHE A 193 10.69 -3.76 -11.30
N PRO A 194 9.88 -4.11 -10.27
CA PRO A 194 9.76 -3.29 -9.06
C PRO A 194 11.07 -3.10 -8.29
N VAL A 195 11.89 -4.15 -8.13
CA VAL A 195 13.23 -4.05 -7.54
C VAL A 195 14.14 -3.15 -8.40
N GLY A 196 14.14 -3.34 -9.72
CA GLY A 196 14.86 -2.50 -10.67
C GLY A 196 14.42 -1.03 -10.63
N MET A 197 13.13 -0.77 -10.40
CA MET A 197 12.56 0.58 -10.28
C MET A 197 13.05 1.28 -9.01
N VAL A 198 13.05 0.60 -7.85
CA VAL A 198 13.60 1.12 -6.59
C VAL A 198 15.12 1.40 -6.70
N LEU A 199 15.86 0.51 -7.35
CA LEU A 199 17.29 0.73 -7.64
C LEU A 199 17.51 1.94 -8.56
N GLY A 200 16.59 2.21 -9.49
CA GLY A 200 16.61 3.39 -10.35
C GLY A 200 16.35 4.69 -9.58
N MET A 201 15.31 4.70 -8.74
CA MET A 201 15.00 5.85 -7.87
C MET A 201 16.15 6.22 -6.93
N THR A 202 16.97 5.24 -6.54
CA THR A 202 18.12 5.44 -5.65
C THR A 202 19.46 5.59 -6.39
N LYS A 203 19.42 5.86 -7.70
CA LYS A 203 20.60 6.06 -8.57
C LYS A 203 21.62 4.88 -8.52
N ASN A 204 21.19 3.68 -8.11
CA ASN A 204 22.07 2.53 -7.85
C ASN A 204 22.51 1.83 -9.16
N ARG A 205 23.81 1.50 -9.26
CA ARG A 205 24.42 0.80 -10.41
C ARG A 205 23.73 -0.49 -10.85
N TRP A 206 23.06 -1.19 -9.93
CA TRP A 206 22.33 -2.44 -10.22
C TRP A 206 21.00 -2.23 -10.96
N HIS A 207 20.51 -0.99 -11.09
CA HIS A 207 19.31 -0.65 -11.87
C HIS A 207 19.35 -1.26 -13.29
N VAL A 208 20.36 -0.90 -14.10
CA VAL A 208 20.41 -1.31 -15.52
C VAL A 208 20.53 -2.85 -15.68
N PRO A 209 21.42 -3.57 -14.98
CA PRO A 209 21.46 -5.03 -15.03
C PRO A 209 20.12 -5.69 -14.64
N THR A 210 19.44 -5.17 -13.63
CA THR A 210 18.15 -5.71 -13.16
C THR A 210 17.05 -5.49 -14.21
N GLN A 211 16.98 -4.29 -14.80
CA GLN A 211 16.03 -3.97 -15.87
C GLN A 211 16.27 -4.81 -17.14
N VAL A 212 17.52 -5.04 -17.51
CA VAL A 212 17.89 -5.88 -18.67
C VAL A 212 17.48 -7.35 -18.45
N LEU A 213 17.71 -7.89 -17.25
CA LEU A 213 17.25 -9.24 -16.89
C LEU A 213 15.71 -9.34 -16.91
N GLY A 214 15.01 -8.36 -16.33
CA GLY A 214 13.55 -8.30 -16.34
C GLY A 214 12.98 -8.25 -17.76
N SER A 215 13.57 -7.42 -18.63
CA SER A 215 13.17 -7.32 -20.04
C SER A 215 13.39 -8.62 -20.79
N ALA A 216 14.56 -9.25 -20.66
CA ALA A 216 14.86 -10.52 -21.33
C ALA A 216 13.87 -11.62 -20.93
N LEU A 217 13.53 -11.72 -19.63
CA LEU A 217 12.52 -12.66 -19.13
C LEU A 217 11.11 -12.31 -19.62
N ALA A 218 10.71 -11.04 -19.60
CA ALA A 218 9.41 -10.58 -20.11
C ALA A 218 9.21 -10.86 -21.60
N ILE A 219 10.28 -10.71 -22.41
CA ILE A 219 10.25 -11.03 -23.85
C ILE A 219 10.08 -12.54 -24.09
N VAL A 220 10.84 -13.38 -23.37
CA VAL A 220 10.67 -14.84 -23.44
C VAL A 220 9.27 -15.26 -22.98
N GLY A 221 8.79 -14.71 -21.87
CA GLY A 221 7.44 -14.93 -21.37
C GLY A 221 6.37 -14.55 -22.38
N TYR A 222 6.46 -13.36 -23.00
CA TYR A 222 5.50 -12.91 -24.02
C TYR A 222 5.39 -13.88 -25.20
N PHE A 223 6.51 -14.38 -25.74
CA PHE A 223 6.46 -15.37 -26.83
C PHE A 223 5.90 -16.72 -26.38
N LEU A 224 6.24 -17.22 -25.19
CA LEU A 224 5.64 -18.45 -24.64
C LEU A 224 4.11 -18.33 -24.50
N GLY A 225 3.59 -17.13 -24.19
CA GLY A 225 2.16 -16.83 -24.14
C GLY A 225 1.44 -16.88 -25.50
N HIS A 226 2.17 -16.99 -26.61
CA HIS A 226 1.65 -17.17 -27.97
C HIS A 226 2.03 -18.55 -28.56
N MET A 227 2.68 -19.42 -27.78
CA MET A 227 3.19 -20.73 -28.20
C MET A 227 2.60 -21.90 -27.41
N HIS A 228 1.60 -21.67 -26.55
CA HIS A 228 0.91 -22.73 -25.83
C HIS A 228 -0.01 -23.53 -26.77
N GLY A 229 -0.16 -24.82 -26.50
CA GLY A 229 -0.96 -25.76 -27.28
C GLY A 229 -2.13 -26.41 -26.52
N GLY A 230 -2.19 -26.23 -25.19
CA GLY A 230 -3.38 -26.52 -24.38
C GLY A 230 -4.36 -25.34 -24.36
N ARG A 231 -5.06 -25.16 -23.23
CA ARG A 231 -6.20 -24.23 -23.03
C ARG A 231 -6.24 -23.03 -23.99
N GLN A 232 -7.25 -23.02 -24.85
CA GLN A 232 -7.57 -21.93 -25.76
C GLN A 232 -8.42 -20.84 -25.06
N PHE A 233 -8.25 -19.61 -25.52
CA PHE A 233 -8.94 -18.40 -25.04
C PHE A 233 -9.60 -17.67 -26.20
N VAL A 234 -10.70 -16.95 -25.95
CA VAL A 234 -11.30 -16.07 -26.97
C VAL A 234 -10.29 -15.05 -27.50
N ALA A 235 -10.25 -14.88 -28.83
CA ALA A 235 -9.18 -14.17 -29.54
C ALA A 235 -9.02 -12.69 -29.16
N HIS A 236 -10.08 -12.05 -28.66
CA HIS A 236 -10.08 -10.65 -28.21
C HIS A 236 -10.21 -10.51 -26.69
N ASN A 237 -9.56 -11.41 -25.94
CA ASN A 237 -9.49 -11.32 -24.48
C ASN A 237 -8.71 -10.08 -23.99
N VAL A 238 -9.05 -9.64 -22.77
CA VAL A 238 -8.49 -8.42 -22.16
C VAL A 238 -7.00 -8.56 -21.81
N HIS A 239 -6.52 -9.75 -21.45
CA HIS A 239 -5.12 -9.99 -21.13
C HIS A 239 -4.20 -9.78 -22.34
N ALA A 240 -4.49 -10.41 -23.48
CA ALA A 240 -3.68 -10.28 -24.70
C ALA A 240 -3.74 -8.85 -25.26
N SER A 241 -4.92 -8.21 -25.22
CA SER A 241 -5.10 -6.81 -25.62
C SER A 241 -4.23 -5.86 -24.79
N PHE A 242 -4.24 -5.98 -23.47
CA PHE A 242 -3.42 -5.13 -22.59
C PHE A 242 -1.93 -5.52 -22.60
N ALA A 243 -1.59 -6.80 -22.81
CA ALA A 243 -0.21 -7.27 -22.91
C ALA A 243 0.56 -6.54 -24.00
N ASN A 244 -0.05 -6.35 -25.17
CA ASN A 244 0.56 -5.65 -26.29
C ASN A 244 0.90 -4.18 -25.93
N TRP A 245 0.00 -3.48 -25.24
CA TRP A 245 0.27 -2.15 -24.71
C TRP A 245 1.35 -2.14 -23.63
N LEU A 246 1.35 -3.11 -22.70
CA LEU A 246 2.37 -3.25 -21.68
C LEU A 246 3.76 -3.48 -22.28
N MET A 247 3.87 -4.30 -23.33
CA MET A 247 5.12 -4.56 -24.05
C MET A 247 5.59 -3.33 -24.84
N ILE A 248 4.69 -2.55 -25.44
CA ILE A 248 5.03 -1.26 -26.07
C ILE A 248 5.54 -0.25 -25.03
N ILE A 249 4.90 -0.19 -23.84
CA ILE A 249 5.35 0.66 -22.73
C ILE A 249 6.72 0.21 -22.20
N MET A 250 6.96 -1.11 -22.06
CA MET A 250 8.26 -1.66 -21.67
C MET A 250 9.35 -1.35 -22.70
N ALA A 251 9.09 -1.58 -24.00
CA ALA A 251 10.02 -1.27 -25.09
C ALA A 251 10.34 0.23 -25.14
N SER A 252 9.33 1.08 -24.94
CA SER A 252 9.51 2.53 -24.80
C SER A 252 10.39 2.86 -23.60
N GLN A 253 10.13 2.27 -22.43
CA GLN A 253 10.89 2.51 -21.20
C GLN A 253 12.37 2.09 -21.34
N VAL A 254 12.64 0.97 -22.02
CA VAL A 254 13.99 0.53 -22.39
C VAL A 254 14.65 1.51 -23.37
N GLY A 255 13.95 1.94 -24.42
CA GLY A 255 14.45 2.90 -25.40
C GLY A 255 14.81 4.27 -24.78
N LEU A 256 13.95 4.81 -23.92
CA LEU A 256 14.21 6.04 -23.15
C LEU A 256 15.40 5.86 -22.20
N GLY A 257 15.51 4.68 -21.54
CA GLY A 257 16.64 4.35 -20.68
C GLY A 257 17.97 4.26 -21.44
N ILE A 258 17.97 3.69 -22.65
CA ILE A 258 19.14 3.66 -23.54
C ILE A 258 19.52 5.09 -23.97
N TYR A 259 18.55 5.91 -24.42
CA TYR A 259 18.81 7.32 -24.78
C TYR A 259 19.49 8.09 -23.63
N LEU A 260 18.93 8.00 -22.41
CA LEU A 260 19.51 8.64 -21.24
C LEU A 260 20.92 8.11 -20.91
N ARG A 261 21.18 6.83 -21.16
CA ARG A 261 22.48 6.19 -20.90
C ARG A 261 23.54 6.50 -21.97
N LEU A 262 23.16 7.04 -23.12
CA LEU A 262 24.07 7.46 -24.19
C LEU A 262 24.64 8.88 -24.00
N HIS A 263 24.25 9.61 -22.95
CA HIS A 263 24.78 10.96 -22.63
C HIS A 263 24.68 11.95 -23.80
N LEU A 264 23.56 11.91 -24.52
CA LEU A 264 23.27 12.79 -25.65
C LEU A 264 22.80 14.17 -25.15
N GLU A 265 23.73 14.94 -24.58
CA GLU A 265 23.44 16.19 -23.88
C GLU A 265 23.57 17.45 -24.78
N LYS A 266 24.34 17.38 -25.88
CA LYS A 266 24.63 18.57 -26.71
C LYS A 266 23.53 18.89 -27.74
N GLY A 267 23.32 20.19 -27.97
CA GLY A 267 22.47 20.70 -29.05
C GLY A 267 20.99 20.35 -28.90
N ILE A 268 20.36 19.89 -29.98
CA ILE A 268 18.94 19.51 -30.00
C ILE A 268 18.64 18.40 -28.97
N ASN A 269 19.58 17.49 -28.75
CA ASN A 269 19.42 16.35 -27.85
C ASN A 269 19.28 16.78 -26.37
N GLY A 270 19.94 17.86 -25.95
CA GLY A 270 19.75 18.45 -24.61
C GLY A 270 18.34 18.98 -24.39
N ARG A 271 17.77 19.66 -25.41
CA ARG A 271 16.37 20.11 -25.39
C ARG A 271 15.38 18.95 -25.29
N ILE A 272 15.68 17.82 -25.95
CA ILE A 272 14.87 16.59 -25.88
C ILE A 272 15.04 15.86 -24.53
N ARG A 273 16.26 15.82 -23.97
CA ARG A 273 16.61 15.20 -22.67
C ARG A 273 15.72 15.74 -21.53
N ARG A 274 15.38 17.04 -21.56
CA ARG A 274 14.45 17.69 -20.61
C ARG A 274 13.06 17.04 -20.57
N PHE A 275 12.57 16.46 -21.65
CA PHE A 275 11.30 15.74 -21.70
C PHE A 275 11.46 14.22 -21.47
N ILE A 276 12.57 13.63 -21.92
CA ILE A 276 12.83 12.19 -21.75
C ILE A 276 13.11 11.81 -20.28
N LYS A 277 13.86 12.63 -19.52
CA LYS A 277 14.15 12.39 -18.08
C LYS A 277 12.85 12.22 -17.25
N PRO A 278 11.86 13.15 -17.28
CA PRO A 278 10.61 12.97 -16.56
C PRO A 278 9.73 11.84 -17.13
N ALA A 279 9.66 11.66 -18.45
CA ALA A 279 8.86 10.59 -19.06
C ALA A 279 9.32 9.20 -18.60
N HIS A 280 10.62 8.94 -18.62
CA HIS A 280 11.21 7.68 -18.13
C HIS A 280 10.99 7.47 -16.62
N SER A 281 11.03 8.55 -15.82
CA SER A 281 10.69 8.51 -14.39
C SER A 281 9.22 8.15 -14.16
N ILE A 282 8.29 8.76 -14.90
CA ILE A 282 6.83 8.56 -14.73
C ILE A 282 6.44 7.14 -15.15
N LEU A 283 6.84 6.69 -16.35
CA LEU A 283 6.55 5.33 -16.83
C LEU A 283 7.16 4.26 -15.91
N GLY A 284 8.39 4.47 -15.44
CA GLY A 284 9.06 3.57 -14.49
C GLY A 284 8.29 3.45 -13.17
N LYS A 285 7.84 4.57 -12.59
CA LYS A 285 7.07 4.60 -11.33
C LYS A 285 5.64 4.07 -11.48
N ALA A 286 5.04 4.19 -12.66
CA ALA A 286 3.72 3.61 -12.97
C ALA A 286 3.75 2.08 -13.18
N SER A 287 4.92 1.51 -13.52
CA SER A 287 5.05 0.09 -13.89
C SER A 287 4.46 -0.94 -12.90
N PRO A 288 4.50 -0.77 -11.55
CA PRO A 288 3.89 -1.75 -10.65
C PRO A 288 2.35 -1.79 -10.75
N VAL A 289 1.72 -0.66 -11.06
CA VAL A 289 0.25 -0.58 -11.25
C VAL A 289 -0.14 -1.24 -12.57
N LEU A 290 0.61 -0.99 -13.64
CA LEU A 290 0.39 -1.62 -14.94
C LEU A 290 0.61 -3.15 -14.87
N ALA A 291 1.65 -3.60 -14.16
CA ALA A 291 1.89 -5.02 -13.87
C ALA A 291 0.74 -5.65 -13.09
N TRP A 292 0.26 -5.01 -12.02
CA TRP A 292 -0.88 -5.46 -11.24
C TRP A 292 -2.14 -5.66 -12.10
N THR A 293 -2.48 -4.67 -12.93
CA THR A 293 -3.61 -4.78 -13.88
C THR A 293 -3.44 -5.95 -14.86
N GLN A 294 -2.24 -6.18 -15.41
CA GLN A 294 -1.97 -7.32 -16.30
C GLN A 294 -2.14 -8.67 -15.58
N PHE A 295 -1.75 -8.77 -14.30
CA PHE A 295 -1.94 -9.98 -13.50
C PHE A 295 -3.42 -10.27 -13.21
N LEU A 296 -4.21 -9.24 -12.88
CA LEU A 296 -5.66 -9.41 -12.72
C LEU A 296 -6.33 -9.86 -14.03
N PHE A 297 -6.01 -9.20 -15.15
CA PHE A 297 -6.50 -9.62 -16.47
C PHE A 297 -6.05 -11.04 -16.84
N GLY A 298 -4.85 -11.46 -16.42
CA GLY A 298 -4.37 -12.84 -16.58
C GLY A 298 -5.19 -13.84 -15.78
N GLY A 299 -5.46 -13.56 -14.50
CA GLY A 299 -6.33 -14.38 -13.66
C GLY A 299 -7.72 -14.54 -14.28
N ILE A 300 -8.37 -13.41 -14.58
CA ILE A 300 -9.70 -13.35 -15.22
C ILE A 300 -9.72 -14.16 -16.53
N THR A 301 -8.76 -13.94 -17.42
CA THR A 301 -8.69 -14.65 -18.71
C THR A 301 -8.40 -16.15 -18.54
N SER A 302 -7.57 -16.54 -17.57
CA SER A 302 -7.22 -17.94 -17.31
C SER A 302 -8.41 -18.78 -16.80
N LEU A 303 -9.38 -18.12 -16.15
CA LEU A 303 -10.59 -18.70 -15.57
C LEU A 303 -11.84 -18.51 -16.44
N GLY A 304 -11.80 -17.61 -17.42
CA GLY A 304 -12.92 -17.28 -18.32
C GLY A 304 -13.92 -16.24 -17.79
N PHE A 305 -13.65 -15.71 -16.59
CA PHE A 305 -14.57 -14.88 -15.79
C PHE A 305 -14.84 -13.49 -16.38
N CYS A 306 -15.77 -12.77 -15.74
CA CYS A 306 -16.09 -11.35 -15.93
C CYS A 306 -16.73 -11.04 -17.29
N GLN A 307 -17.64 -11.90 -17.73
CA GLN A 307 -18.29 -11.81 -19.04
C GLN A 307 -19.80 -11.59 -18.88
N GLY A 308 -20.45 -11.08 -19.94
CA GLY A 308 -21.90 -10.83 -19.95
C GLY A 308 -22.36 -10.00 -18.75
N ASP A 309 -23.40 -10.48 -18.07
CA ASP A 309 -24.01 -9.78 -16.94
C ASP A 309 -23.12 -9.77 -15.66
N HIS A 310 -22.20 -10.74 -15.51
CA HIS A 310 -21.28 -10.79 -14.36
C HIS A 310 -20.20 -9.69 -14.39
N LEU A 311 -19.97 -9.07 -15.56
CA LEU A 311 -18.94 -8.03 -15.74
C LEU A 311 -19.05 -6.89 -14.72
N GLY A 312 -20.27 -6.43 -14.41
CA GLY A 312 -20.49 -5.35 -13.43
C GLY A 312 -20.10 -5.75 -12.00
N GLN A 313 -20.47 -6.96 -11.59
CA GLN A 313 -20.13 -7.55 -10.29
C GLN A 313 -18.61 -7.69 -10.16
N CYS A 314 -17.97 -8.31 -11.16
CA CYS A 314 -16.53 -8.49 -11.23
C CYS A 314 -15.75 -7.17 -11.17
N LEU A 315 -16.13 -6.17 -11.98
CA LEU A 315 -15.45 -4.87 -12.00
C LEU A 315 -15.48 -4.19 -10.62
N ALA A 316 -16.62 -4.22 -9.93
CA ALA A 316 -16.72 -3.67 -8.58
C ALA A 316 -15.74 -4.37 -7.61
N HIS A 317 -15.65 -5.70 -7.65
CA HIS A 317 -14.81 -6.50 -6.75
C HIS A 317 -13.31 -6.28 -7.02
N PHE A 318 -12.87 -6.34 -8.28
CA PHE A 318 -11.46 -6.13 -8.62
C PHE A 318 -11.00 -4.68 -8.45
N ILE A 319 -11.83 -3.68 -8.79
CA ILE A 319 -11.46 -2.26 -8.64
C ILE A 319 -11.41 -1.88 -7.15
N MET A 320 -12.44 -2.18 -6.36
CA MET A 320 -12.46 -1.85 -4.93
C MET A 320 -11.42 -2.66 -4.14
N GLY A 321 -11.26 -3.95 -4.45
CA GLY A 321 -10.25 -4.80 -3.81
C GLY A 321 -8.82 -4.31 -4.09
N SER A 322 -8.55 -3.91 -5.34
CA SER A 322 -7.29 -3.24 -5.70
C SER A 322 -7.13 -1.89 -5.00
N ALA A 323 -8.19 -1.12 -4.83
CA ALA A 323 -8.15 0.17 -4.14
C ALA A 323 -7.81 0.02 -2.64
N PHE A 324 -8.33 -1.02 -1.96
CA PHE A 324 -7.93 -1.33 -0.58
C PHE A 324 -6.46 -1.75 -0.48
N ILE A 325 -5.96 -2.58 -1.40
CA ILE A 325 -4.53 -2.94 -1.49
C ILE A 325 -3.66 -1.69 -1.76
N ALA A 326 -4.03 -0.85 -2.72
CA ALA A 326 -3.32 0.37 -3.05
C ALA A 326 -3.29 1.36 -1.87
N TYR A 327 -4.40 1.50 -1.14
CA TYR A 327 -4.44 2.30 0.08
C TYR A 327 -3.54 1.70 1.18
N GLY A 328 -3.53 0.37 1.35
CA GLY A 328 -2.57 -0.33 2.21
C GLY A 328 -1.11 -0.04 1.84
N ILE A 329 -0.76 -0.07 0.55
CA ILE A 329 0.58 0.28 0.05
C ILE A 329 0.92 1.74 0.35
N ILE A 330 -0.01 2.67 0.09
CA ILE A 330 0.16 4.10 0.39
C ILE A 330 0.38 4.32 1.89
N LEU A 331 -0.41 3.68 2.76
CA LEU A 331 -0.20 3.78 4.21
C LEU A 331 1.13 3.14 4.65
N THR A 332 1.59 2.08 3.99
CA THR A 332 2.91 1.47 4.25
C THR A 332 4.04 2.46 3.91
N LEU A 333 3.94 3.13 2.77
CA LEU A 333 4.87 4.19 2.35
C LEU A 333 4.87 5.39 3.32
N LEU A 334 3.68 5.88 3.69
CA LEU A 334 3.54 7.01 4.62
C LEU A 334 4.05 6.69 6.02
N LEU A 335 3.83 5.47 6.52
CA LEU A 335 4.31 5.01 7.82
C LEU A 335 5.84 4.91 7.88
N LEU A 336 6.49 4.36 6.85
CA LEU A 336 7.93 4.07 6.86
C LEU A 336 8.81 5.23 6.39
N VAL A 337 8.41 5.95 5.33
CA VAL A 337 9.27 6.96 4.68
C VAL A 337 8.56 8.30 4.43
N GLY A 338 7.22 8.32 4.37
CA GLY A 338 6.45 9.53 4.05
C GLY A 338 6.16 10.47 5.22
N GLN A 339 6.43 10.10 6.49
CA GLN A 339 6.09 10.92 7.66
C GLN A 339 6.62 12.37 7.58
N LEU A 340 7.83 12.56 7.05
CA LEU A 340 8.45 13.89 6.88
C LEU A 340 7.84 14.69 5.71
N TRP A 341 7.27 14.01 4.71
CA TRP A 341 6.52 14.66 3.63
C TRP A 341 5.16 15.17 4.13
N VAL A 342 4.40 14.36 4.89
CA VAL A 342 3.10 14.77 5.47
C VAL A 342 3.26 16.00 6.37
N ARG A 343 4.35 16.09 7.15
CA ARG A 343 4.63 17.29 7.97
C ARG A 343 4.90 18.53 7.12
N ARG A 344 5.66 18.40 6.02
CA ARG A 344 5.94 19.51 5.09
C ARG A 344 4.71 19.94 4.29
N SER A 345 3.77 19.04 4.00
CA SER A 345 2.57 19.38 3.22
C SER A 345 1.55 20.26 3.96
N GLY A 346 1.76 20.58 5.25
CA GLY A 346 0.86 21.42 6.02
C GLY A 346 -0.57 20.86 6.12
N ARG A 347 -0.71 19.52 6.15
CA ARG A 347 -1.98 18.77 6.28
C ARG A 347 -1.75 17.49 7.08
N SER A 348 -2.78 17.00 7.75
CA SER A 348 -2.78 15.66 8.33
C SER A 348 -3.00 14.61 7.22
N GLN A 349 -2.63 13.36 7.48
CA GLN A 349 -2.94 12.26 6.56
C GLN A 349 -4.46 12.18 6.31
N GLU A 350 -5.23 12.28 7.41
CA GLU A 350 -6.68 12.22 7.44
C GLU A 350 -7.34 13.29 6.58
N PHE A 351 -6.68 14.42 6.30
CA PHE A 351 -7.16 15.41 5.34
C PHE A 351 -7.22 14.84 3.92
N PHE A 352 -6.17 14.12 3.51
CA PHE A 352 -6.10 13.47 2.20
C PHE A 352 -7.04 12.27 2.14
N ASP A 353 -7.04 11.42 3.17
CA ASP A 353 -7.95 10.26 3.25
C ASP A 353 -9.42 10.72 3.18
N SER A 354 -9.77 11.82 3.88
CA SER A 354 -11.12 12.39 3.87
C SER A 354 -11.49 13.04 2.54
N ILE A 355 -10.53 13.57 1.76
CA ILE A 355 -10.78 14.04 0.39
C ILE A 355 -11.11 12.87 -0.53
N VAL A 356 -10.36 11.76 -0.46
CA VAL A 356 -10.63 10.58 -1.27
C VAL A 356 -11.99 9.98 -0.91
N ILE A 357 -12.30 9.84 0.38
CA ILE A 357 -13.60 9.38 0.88
C ILE A 357 -14.73 10.33 0.44
N ALA A 358 -14.52 11.66 0.48
CA ALA A 358 -15.49 12.65 0.03
C ALA A 358 -15.78 12.56 -1.48
N ALA A 359 -14.72 12.51 -2.30
CA ALA A 359 -14.84 12.43 -3.75
C ALA A 359 -15.48 11.09 -4.19
N TRP A 360 -15.00 9.97 -3.65
CA TRP A 360 -15.51 8.63 -3.97
C TRP A 360 -16.98 8.50 -3.55
N GLY A 361 -17.33 8.84 -2.31
CA GLY A 361 -18.71 8.76 -1.83
C GLY A 361 -19.66 9.62 -2.66
N CYS A 362 -19.21 10.79 -3.13
CA CYS A 362 -20.00 11.68 -3.96
C CYS A 362 -20.28 11.04 -5.33
N VAL A 363 -19.25 10.56 -6.02
CA VAL A 363 -19.40 9.83 -7.30
C VAL A 363 -20.32 8.61 -7.13
N ASN A 364 -20.06 7.77 -6.12
CA ASN A 364 -20.85 6.57 -5.82
C ASN A 364 -22.32 6.88 -5.46
N THR A 365 -22.62 8.06 -4.91
CA THR A 365 -24.00 8.49 -4.64
C THR A 365 -24.78 8.79 -5.91
N PHE A 366 -24.11 9.33 -6.93
CA PHE A 366 -24.77 9.84 -8.14
C PHE A 366 -24.62 8.95 -9.37
N THR A 367 -23.75 7.94 -9.34
CA THR A 367 -23.51 7.01 -10.47
C THR A 367 -24.17 5.63 -10.32
N GLU A 368 -24.48 5.20 -9.10
CA GLU A 368 -24.94 3.84 -8.81
C GLU A 368 -26.40 3.59 -9.27
N HIS A 369 -27.35 4.34 -8.73
CA HIS A 369 -28.74 4.27 -9.17
C HIS A 369 -28.92 4.99 -10.51
N ARG A 370 -29.62 4.33 -11.45
CA ARG A 370 -29.95 4.89 -12.77
C ARG A 370 -31.13 5.86 -12.66
N TRP A 371 -30.85 7.09 -12.24
CA TRP A 371 -31.84 8.16 -12.03
C TRP A 371 -32.93 8.21 -13.11
N GLY A 372 -34.15 7.82 -12.72
CA GLY A 372 -35.31 7.70 -13.63
C GLY A 372 -35.84 6.27 -13.77
N THR A 373 -35.14 5.25 -13.27
CA THR A 373 -35.67 3.88 -13.11
C THR A 373 -36.25 3.66 -11.71
N GLU A 374 -36.91 2.52 -11.50
CA GLU A 374 -37.28 2.08 -10.15
C GLU A 374 -36.05 1.70 -9.33
N TRP A 375 -36.16 1.78 -8.00
CA TRP A 375 -35.08 1.48 -7.06
C TRP A 375 -35.04 0.00 -6.68
N VAL A 376 -33.95 -0.68 -7.02
CA VAL A 376 -33.73 -2.09 -6.65
C VAL A 376 -33.09 -2.18 -5.25
N ARG A 377 -33.16 -3.36 -4.61
CA ARG A 377 -32.63 -3.58 -3.25
C ARG A 377 -31.14 -3.23 -3.12
N ASN A 378 -30.36 -3.41 -4.18
CA ASN A 378 -28.91 -3.18 -4.17
C ASN A 378 -28.59 -1.68 -4.27
N ASP A 379 -29.32 -0.93 -5.12
CA ASP A 379 -29.24 0.54 -5.26
C ASP A 379 -29.27 1.24 -3.90
N TRP A 380 -30.19 0.82 -3.03
CA TRP A 380 -30.32 1.36 -1.68
C TRP A 380 -29.08 1.15 -0.83
N GLN A 381 -28.49 -0.04 -0.84
CA GLN A 381 -27.31 -0.35 -0.02
C GLN A 381 -26.07 0.40 -0.52
N HIS A 382 -25.84 0.39 -1.84
CA HIS A 382 -24.67 1.01 -2.44
C HIS A 382 -24.76 2.55 -2.46
N THR A 383 -25.94 3.11 -2.79
CA THR A 383 -26.12 4.58 -2.76
C THR A 383 -26.03 5.13 -1.35
N THR A 384 -26.63 4.48 -0.34
CA THR A 384 -26.52 4.96 1.05
C THR A 384 -25.11 4.81 1.61
N MET A 385 -24.33 3.81 1.15
CA MET A 385 -22.90 3.72 1.41
C MET A 385 -22.12 4.90 0.81
N GLY A 386 -22.43 5.31 -0.42
CA GLY A 386 -21.91 6.55 -1.01
C GLY A 386 -22.23 7.79 -0.16
N ILE A 387 -23.48 7.91 0.30
CA ILE A 387 -23.96 9.06 1.09
C ILE A 387 -23.21 9.18 2.43
N ILE A 388 -23.07 8.10 3.19
CA ILE A 388 -22.33 8.14 4.45
C ILE A 388 -20.84 8.44 4.22
N TRP A 389 -20.25 7.92 3.13
CA TRP A 389 -18.87 8.24 2.76
C TRP A 389 -18.69 9.75 2.54
N TRP A 390 -19.47 10.42 1.66
CA TRP A 390 -19.17 11.83 1.39
C TRP A 390 -19.57 12.77 2.51
N CYS A 391 -20.68 12.53 3.20
CA CYS A 391 -21.07 13.31 4.38
C CYS A 391 -19.99 13.25 5.47
N ALA A 392 -19.46 12.06 5.75
CA ALA A 392 -18.39 11.91 6.73
C ALA A 392 -17.02 12.40 6.21
N GLY A 393 -16.72 12.26 4.92
CA GLY A 393 -15.54 12.83 4.29
C GLY A 393 -15.47 14.36 4.47
N LEU A 394 -16.58 15.08 4.30
CA LEU A 394 -16.65 16.52 4.60
C LEU A 394 -16.38 16.83 6.07
N VAL A 395 -16.90 16.02 7.02
CA VAL A 395 -16.61 16.16 8.45
C VAL A 395 -15.13 15.87 8.76
N GLY A 396 -14.53 14.88 8.11
CA GLY A 396 -13.10 14.56 8.24
C GLY A 396 -12.20 15.68 7.70
N ILE A 397 -12.55 16.28 6.56
CA ILE A 397 -11.88 17.48 6.00
C ILE A 397 -11.95 18.66 6.98
N TRP A 398 -13.10 18.86 7.64
CA TRP A 398 -13.30 19.91 8.63
C TRP A 398 -12.49 19.68 9.91
N LEU A 399 -12.56 18.47 10.49
CA LEU A 399 -11.81 18.07 11.68
C LEU A 399 -10.31 17.86 11.45
N SER A 400 -9.82 18.03 10.22
CA SER A 400 -8.39 17.95 9.89
C SER A 400 -7.58 19.22 10.24
N ARG A 401 -8.20 20.21 10.91
CA ARG A 401 -7.55 21.40 11.43
C ARG A 401 -7.92 21.65 12.89
N ASP A 402 -7.04 22.30 13.63
CA ASP A 402 -7.37 22.87 14.94
C ASP A 402 -7.98 24.29 14.81
N ARG A 403 -8.18 24.95 15.96
CA ARG A 403 -8.74 26.31 16.05
C ARG A 403 -7.90 27.37 15.35
N ASP A 404 -6.59 27.20 15.34
CA ASP A 404 -5.63 28.19 14.85
C ASP A 404 -5.21 27.88 13.40
N GLY A 405 -5.77 26.81 12.81
CA GLY A 405 -5.59 26.37 11.42
C GLY A 405 -4.51 25.31 11.24
N ASN A 406 -3.85 24.85 12.30
CA ASN A 406 -2.77 23.86 12.22
C ASN A 406 -3.32 22.49 11.81
N PRO A 407 -2.51 21.63 11.15
CA PRO A 407 -2.91 20.28 10.77
C PRO A 407 -3.25 19.41 11.99
N LYS A 408 -4.42 18.78 11.98
CA LYS A 408 -4.87 17.89 13.05
C LYS A 408 -5.28 16.51 12.53
N ARG A 409 -4.86 15.43 13.20
CA ARG A 409 -5.33 14.04 12.97
C ARG A 409 -6.75 13.89 13.54
N ASN A 410 -7.59 13.04 12.94
CA ASN A 410 -8.92 12.76 13.48
C ASN A 410 -9.35 11.31 13.20
N PHE A 411 -10.45 10.88 13.81
CA PHE A 411 -10.90 9.48 13.78
C PHE A 411 -11.79 9.13 12.57
N ILE A 412 -12.21 10.12 11.76
CA ILE A 412 -13.32 9.96 10.80
C ILE A 412 -13.02 8.95 9.68
N PRO A 413 -11.86 8.96 8.99
CA PRO A 413 -11.58 7.97 7.94
C PRO A 413 -11.64 6.52 8.46
N GLY A 414 -11.07 6.27 9.65
CA GLY A 414 -11.15 4.95 10.30
C GLY A 414 -12.59 4.59 10.67
N PHE A 415 -13.37 5.53 11.18
CA PHE A 415 -14.77 5.29 11.54
C PHE A 415 -15.66 4.95 10.34
N VAL A 416 -15.51 5.67 9.22
CA VAL A 416 -16.26 5.40 7.97
C VAL A 416 -15.94 4.01 7.42
N ILE A 417 -14.65 3.65 7.39
CA ILE A 417 -14.20 2.31 7.00
C ILE A 417 -14.77 1.25 7.95
N GLY A 418 -14.82 1.52 9.25
CA GLY A 418 -15.41 0.62 10.25
C GLY A 418 -16.92 0.38 10.05
N VAL A 419 -17.70 1.44 9.80
CA VAL A 419 -19.15 1.34 9.51
C VAL A 419 -19.39 0.65 8.18
N THR A 420 -18.54 0.90 7.18
CA THR A 420 -18.56 0.20 5.88
C THR A 420 -18.33 -1.30 6.06
N GLY A 421 -17.34 -1.67 6.87
CA GLY A 421 -17.07 -3.07 7.22
C GLY A 421 -18.26 -3.74 7.92
N TRP A 422 -18.95 -3.05 8.82
CA TRP A 422 -20.16 -3.57 9.45
C TRP A 422 -21.27 -3.82 8.41
N ALA A 423 -21.56 -2.84 7.55
CA ALA A 423 -22.58 -2.98 6.51
C ALA A 423 -22.27 -4.14 5.55
N MET A 424 -21.01 -4.27 5.11
CA MET A 424 -20.55 -5.37 4.26
C MET A 424 -20.54 -6.72 4.99
N SER A 425 -20.31 -6.74 6.31
CA SER A 425 -20.33 -7.99 7.10
C SER A 425 -21.71 -8.65 7.22
N ALA A 426 -22.76 -7.87 6.91
CA ALA A 426 -24.17 -8.24 6.92
C ALA A 426 -24.85 -8.07 5.53
N HIS A 427 -24.05 -7.87 4.47
CA HIS A 427 -24.56 -7.79 3.09
C HIS A 427 -25.07 -9.18 2.67
N PRO A 428 -26.33 -9.30 2.19
CA PRO A 428 -26.88 -10.58 1.78
C PRO A 428 -26.20 -11.10 0.52
N GLN A 429 -26.03 -12.42 0.43
CA GLN A 429 -25.44 -13.13 -0.70
C GLN A 429 -26.18 -14.46 -0.86
N ASP A 430 -26.43 -14.88 -2.09
CA ASP A 430 -27.24 -16.07 -2.38
C ASP A 430 -26.44 -17.38 -2.22
N LEU A 431 -25.13 -17.35 -2.47
CA LEU A 431 -24.19 -18.44 -2.18
C LEU A 431 -23.71 -18.39 -0.71
N PRO A 432 -23.88 -19.46 0.09
CA PRO A 432 -23.44 -19.48 1.49
C PRO A 432 -21.93 -19.25 1.68
N ILE A 433 -21.09 -19.71 0.74
CA ILE A 433 -19.64 -19.45 0.76
C ILE A 433 -19.31 -17.98 0.46
N SER A 434 -20.08 -17.33 -0.42
CA SER A 434 -19.97 -15.88 -0.63
C SER A 434 -20.38 -15.12 0.63
N ALA A 435 -21.50 -15.51 1.26
CA ALA A 435 -21.95 -14.88 2.51
C ALA A 435 -20.88 -14.96 3.62
N MET A 436 -20.20 -16.10 3.78
CA MET A 436 -19.11 -16.24 4.76
C MET A 436 -17.87 -15.42 4.38
N THR A 437 -17.50 -15.38 3.09
CA THR A 437 -16.36 -14.62 2.58
C THR A 437 -16.59 -13.11 2.71
N HIS A 438 -17.74 -12.61 2.27
CA HIS A 438 -18.21 -11.23 2.49
C HIS A 438 -18.29 -10.87 3.98
N SER A 439 -18.79 -11.79 4.82
CA SER A 439 -18.83 -11.54 6.27
C SER A 439 -17.43 -11.37 6.87
N MET A 440 -16.44 -12.15 6.41
CA MET A 440 -15.04 -12.02 6.85
C MET A 440 -14.31 -10.83 6.22
N PHE A 441 -14.60 -10.46 4.97
CA PHE A 441 -14.20 -9.16 4.41
C PHE A 441 -14.68 -8.01 5.28
N GLY A 442 -15.98 -7.95 5.57
CA GLY A 442 -16.58 -6.92 6.40
C GLY A 442 -15.98 -6.85 7.80
N LYS A 443 -15.79 -7.99 8.47
CA LYS A 443 -15.11 -8.08 9.79
C LYS A 443 -13.64 -7.62 9.72
N THR A 444 -12.93 -7.93 8.63
CA THR A 444 -11.54 -7.46 8.40
C THR A 444 -11.51 -5.94 8.24
N LEU A 445 -12.47 -5.37 7.50
CA LEU A 445 -12.62 -3.93 7.28
C LEU A 445 -13.09 -3.17 8.55
N MET A 446 -13.95 -3.79 9.38
CA MET A 446 -14.21 -3.32 10.75
C MET A 446 -12.91 -3.27 11.57
N GLY A 447 -12.07 -4.30 11.42
CA GLY A 447 -10.73 -4.37 12.01
C GLY A 447 -9.84 -3.20 11.59
N VAL A 448 -9.77 -2.87 10.29
CA VAL A 448 -9.08 -1.67 9.78
C VAL A 448 -9.58 -0.43 10.52
N GLY A 449 -10.90 -0.21 10.53
CA GLY A 449 -11.49 0.99 11.10
C GLY A 449 -11.21 1.14 12.60
N ILE A 450 -11.48 0.09 13.38
CA ILE A 450 -11.26 0.07 14.85
C ILE A 450 -9.78 0.26 15.18
N THR A 451 -8.89 -0.50 14.53
CA THR A 451 -7.44 -0.42 14.83
C THR A 451 -6.83 0.91 14.40
N ARG A 452 -7.35 1.55 13.34
CA ARG A 452 -6.94 2.90 12.93
C ARG A 452 -7.44 3.98 13.88
N VAL A 453 -8.68 3.90 14.37
CA VAL A 453 -9.18 4.81 15.41
C VAL A 453 -8.34 4.69 16.69
N ILE A 454 -7.96 3.46 17.08
CA ILE A 454 -7.07 3.23 18.22
C ILE A 454 -5.67 3.78 17.96
N GLU A 455 -5.13 3.63 16.75
CA GLU A 455 -3.84 4.19 16.35
C GLU A 455 -3.81 5.71 16.56
N VAL A 456 -4.77 6.43 15.95
CA VAL A 456 -4.85 7.89 15.99
C VAL A 456 -5.04 8.40 17.42
N ALA A 457 -6.02 7.86 18.16
CA ALA A 457 -6.41 8.39 19.47
C ALA A 457 -5.44 8.00 20.61
N PHE A 458 -4.87 6.80 20.59
CA PHE A 458 -4.11 6.25 21.74
C PHE A 458 -2.63 5.99 21.45
N VAL A 459 -2.26 5.56 20.23
CA VAL A 459 -0.87 5.22 19.89
C VAL A 459 -0.08 6.47 19.51
N VAL A 460 -0.57 7.28 18.56
CA VAL A 460 0.05 8.56 18.17
C VAL A 460 -0.57 9.78 18.86
N LYS A 461 -1.75 9.64 19.48
CA LYS A 461 -2.42 10.67 20.31
C LYS A 461 -2.62 12.00 19.58
N ASP A 462 -3.31 11.95 18.45
CA ASP A 462 -3.47 13.03 17.46
C ASP A 462 -2.15 13.58 16.87
N GLY A 463 -0.99 12.94 17.15
CA GLY A 463 0.31 13.26 16.55
C GLY A 463 0.52 12.67 15.15
N VAL A 464 1.46 13.24 14.40
CA VAL A 464 1.78 12.83 13.01
C VAL A 464 2.57 11.51 12.93
N GLY A 465 3.18 11.07 14.04
CA GLY A 465 3.93 9.82 14.15
C GLY A 465 4.50 9.64 15.55
N VAL A 466 5.10 8.46 15.81
CA VAL A 466 5.57 8.07 17.16
C VAL A 466 6.87 8.77 17.57
N SER A 467 7.66 9.28 16.62
CA SER A 467 8.92 10.01 16.88
C SER A 467 9.04 11.31 16.07
N ALA A 468 9.78 12.27 16.61
CA ALA A 468 10.10 13.53 15.96
C ALA A 468 10.96 13.36 14.69
N ASP A 469 11.77 12.32 14.58
CA ASP A 469 12.55 12.00 13.37
C ASP A 469 11.76 11.24 12.28
N GLY A 470 10.60 10.69 12.64
CA GLY A 470 9.79 9.84 11.76
C GLY A 470 10.34 8.42 11.51
N ARG A 471 11.46 8.03 12.14
CA ARG A 471 12.10 6.71 11.92
C ARG A 471 11.58 5.60 12.84
N GLN A 472 10.93 5.96 13.95
CA GLN A 472 10.33 4.99 14.88
C GLN A 472 8.89 4.68 14.48
N THR A 473 8.55 3.39 14.41
CA THR A 473 7.19 2.87 14.17
C THR A 473 6.76 1.96 15.31
N ASN A 474 5.53 2.10 15.79
CA ASN A 474 4.96 1.15 16.74
C ASN A 474 4.34 -0.06 16.00
N SER A 475 4.50 -1.28 16.51
CA SER A 475 3.96 -2.50 15.90
C SER A 475 2.44 -2.43 15.63
N TRP A 476 1.69 -1.65 16.42
CA TRP A 476 0.25 -1.44 16.21
C TRP A 476 -0.07 -0.75 14.88
N GLN A 477 0.80 0.14 14.40
CA GLN A 477 0.55 0.92 13.18
C GLN A 477 0.52 0.06 11.92
N PHE A 478 1.15 -1.12 11.93
CA PHE A 478 1.09 -2.08 10.84
C PHE A 478 -0.22 -2.87 10.80
N ILE A 479 -1.02 -2.87 11.88
CA ILE A 479 -2.29 -3.63 11.94
C ILE A 479 -3.35 -3.08 10.98
N PRO A 480 -3.77 -1.78 11.04
CA PRO A 480 -4.74 -1.25 10.07
C PRO A 480 -4.22 -1.29 8.63
N VAL A 481 -2.90 -1.20 8.46
CA VAL A 481 -2.23 -1.29 7.16
C VAL A 481 -2.35 -2.70 6.59
N PHE A 482 -1.94 -3.73 7.33
CA PHE A 482 -2.04 -5.13 6.88
C PHE A 482 -3.50 -5.55 6.61
N LEU A 483 -4.43 -5.15 7.48
CA LEU A 483 -5.84 -5.47 7.31
C LEU A 483 -6.45 -4.85 6.04
N LEU A 484 -5.88 -3.78 5.48
CA LEU A 484 -6.28 -3.25 4.17
C LEU A 484 -5.85 -4.16 3.00
N TYR A 485 -4.63 -4.74 3.04
CA TYR A 485 -4.24 -5.76 2.06
C TYR A 485 -5.15 -6.99 2.17
N ALA A 486 -5.44 -7.45 3.39
CA ALA A 486 -6.34 -8.58 3.63
C ALA A 486 -7.76 -8.30 3.13
N SER A 487 -8.37 -7.17 3.50
CA SER A 487 -9.68 -6.75 2.97
C SER A 487 -9.69 -6.67 1.44
N GLY A 488 -8.63 -6.17 0.81
CA GLY A 488 -8.56 -6.10 -0.65
C GLY A 488 -8.54 -7.48 -1.31
N PHE A 489 -7.71 -8.41 -0.85
CA PHE A 489 -7.70 -9.79 -1.36
C PHE A 489 -9.01 -10.53 -1.08
N LEU A 490 -9.62 -10.33 0.10
CA LEU A 490 -10.94 -10.89 0.43
C LEU A 490 -12.04 -10.37 -0.50
N PHE A 491 -12.00 -9.09 -0.89
CA PHE A 491 -13.00 -8.52 -1.79
C PHE A 491 -12.79 -8.95 -3.25
N MET A 492 -11.56 -8.93 -3.78
CA MET A 492 -11.30 -9.46 -5.13
C MET A 492 -11.65 -10.95 -5.23
N GLY A 493 -11.39 -11.73 -4.17
CA GLY A 493 -11.68 -13.15 -4.10
C GLY A 493 -13.14 -13.52 -3.82
N ALA A 494 -14.09 -12.57 -3.88
CA ALA A 494 -15.52 -12.80 -3.60
C ALA A 494 -16.44 -12.53 -4.80
N THR A 495 -15.91 -12.52 -6.03
CA THR A 495 -16.74 -12.48 -7.25
C THR A 495 -17.67 -13.68 -7.34
N GLU A 496 -18.85 -13.49 -7.94
CA GLU A 496 -19.90 -14.52 -8.08
C GLU A 496 -19.35 -15.82 -8.71
N GLU A 497 -18.75 -15.71 -9.90
CA GLU A 497 -18.16 -16.83 -10.66
C GLU A 497 -17.06 -17.57 -9.85
N GLN A 498 -16.26 -16.84 -9.05
CA GLN A 498 -15.25 -17.47 -8.19
C GLN A 498 -15.86 -18.11 -6.95
N MET A 499 -16.97 -17.58 -6.41
CA MET A 499 -17.70 -18.20 -5.32
C MET A 499 -18.40 -19.48 -5.75
N GLU A 500 -18.88 -19.57 -6.99
CA GLU A 500 -19.35 -20.83 -7.59
C GLU A 500 -18.20 -21.82 -7.81
N LEU A 501 -17.05 -21.37 -8.35
CA LEU A 501 -15.87 -22.22 -8.52
C LEU A 501 -15.40 -22.85 -7.20
N VAL A 502 -15.38 -22.07 -6.11
CA VAL A 502 -15.01 -22.60 -4.79
C VAL A 502 -16.13 -23.43 -4.16
N ALA A 503 -17.41 -23.07 -4.33
CA ALA A 503 -18.54 -23.87 -3.84
C ALA A 503 -18.60 -25.27 -4.47
N ASN A 504 -18.23 -25.39 -5.75
CA ASN A 504 -18.14 -26.65 -6.47
C ASN A 504 -16.80 -27.40 -6.26
N SER A 505 -15.91 -26.85 -5.42
CA SER A 505 -14.63 -27.47 -5.06
C SER A 505 -14.70 -28.21 -3.72
N GLY A 506 -13.65 -28.98 -3.40
CA GLY A 506 -13.49 -29.58 -2.07
C GLY A 506 -12.99 -28.62 -0.98
N LEU A 507 -12.90 -27.31 -1.24
CA LEU A 507 -12.38 -26.31 -0.29
C LEU A 507 -13.50 -25.75 0.59
N ASP A 508 -13.29 -25.75 1.90
CA ASP A 508 -14.14 -25.01 2.82
C ASP A 508 -13.79 -23.50 2.84
N HIS A 509 -14.76 -22.69 3.28
CA HIS A 509 -14.62 -21.24 3.33
C HIS A 509 -13.48 -20.75 4.24
N VAL A 510 -13.13 -21.45 5.32
CA VAL A 510 -12.02 -21.05 6.21
C VAL A 510 -10.69 -21.29 5.53
N SER A 511 -10.50 -22.46 4.92
CA SER A 511 -9.30 -22.76 4.11
C SER A 511 -9.11 -21.74 2.98
N TYR A 512 -10.19 -21.40 2.26
CA TYR A 512 -10.17 -20.39 1.21
C TYR A 512 -9.80 -18.98 1.73
N ILE A 513 -10.43 -18.54 2.83
CA ILE A 513 -10.12 -17.26 3.48
C ILE A 513 -8.66 -17.19 3.95
N LEU A 514 -8.10 -18.28 4.48
CA LEU A 514 -6.69 -18.36 4.88
C LEU A 514 -5.72 -18.28 3.69
N ILE A 515 -6.10 -18.78 2.51
CA ILE A 515 -5.33 -18.60 1.27
C ILE A 515 -5.30 -17.12 0.86
N LEU A 516 -6.44 -16.42 0.90
CA LEU A 516 -6.49 -14.98 0.59
C LEU A 516 -5.70 -14.13 1.60
N TYR A 517 -5.77 -14.46 2.89
CA TYR A 517 -4.89 -13.86 3.91
C TYR A 517 -3.39 -14.14 3.65
N SER A 518 -3.05 -15.31 3.11
CA SER A 518 -1.67 -15.66 2.77
C SER A 518 -1.12 -14.82 1.61
N PHE A 519 -1.92 -14.57 0.58
CA PHE A 519 -1.56 -13.63 -0.50
C PHE A 519 -1.39 -12.20 0.04
N ALA A 520 -2.23 -11.76 0.97
CA ALA A 520 -2.08 -10.46 1.63
C ALA A 520 -0.75 -10.36 2.41
N PHE A 521 -0.34 -11.41 3.13
CA PHE A 521 0.96 -11.44 3.81
C PHE A 521 2.14 -11.39 2.84
N LEU A 522 2.08 -12.12 1.72
CA LEU A 522 3.13 -12.12 0.70
C LEU A 522 3.29 -10.75 0.03
N LEU A 523 2.19 -10.10 -0.34
CA LEU A 523 2.24 -8.77 -0.96
C LEU A 523 2.67 -7.69 0.03
N PHE A 524 2.21 -7.76 1.29
CA PHE A 524 2.66 -6.85 2.35
C PHE A 524 4.16 -7.00 2.63
N LEU A 525 4.67 -8.24 2.75
CA LEU A 525 6.10 -8.53 2.89
C LEU A 525 6.91 -7.97 1.72
N PHE A 526 6.44 -8.16 0.48
CA PHE A 526 7.14 -7.66 -0.71
C PHE A 526 7.19 -6.12 -0.75
N THR A 527 6.09 -5.44 -0.43
CA THR A 527 6.07 -3.96 -0.28
C THR A 527 7.05 -3.51 0.80
N MET A 528 7.07 -4.17 1.97
CA MET A 528 8.03 -3.87 3.04
C MET A 528 9.48 -4.06 2.58
N MET A 529 9.78 -5.11 1.80
CA MET A 529 11.11 -5.36 1.21
C MET A 529 11.51 -4.26 0.22
N LEU A 530 10.61 -3.81 -0.65
CA LEU A 530 10.89 -2.72 -1.60
C LEU A 530 11.14 -1.38 -0.89
N ILE A 531 10.37 -1.05 0.16
CA ILE A 531 10.54 0.19 0.92
C ILE A 531 11.83 0.14 1.76
N HIS A 532 12.16 -1.01 2.34
CA HIS A 532 13.44 -1.21 3.04
C HIS A 532 14.64 -1.12 2.08
N LEU A 533 14.53 -1.68 0.87
CA LEU A 533 15.54 -1.52 -0.18
C LEU A 533 15.72 -0.04 -0.55
N PHE A 534 14.63 0.74 -0.64
CA PHE A 534 14.69 2.18 -0.86
C PHE A 534 15.40 2.91 0.29
N ASP A 535 14.94 2.74 1.53
CA ASP A 535 15.51 3.40 2.73
C ASP A 535 17.00 3.09 2.91
N ARG A 536 17.43 1.84 2.73
CA ARG A 536 18.85 1.49 2.89
C ARG A 536 19.77 2.07 1.81
N ASN A 537 19.26 2.35 0.60
CA ASN A 537 20.06 2.95 -0.47
C ASN A 537 20.06 4.48 -0.38
N THR A 538 18.98 5.13 0.08
CA THR A 538 18.98 6.57 0.34
C THR A 538 19.79 6.90 1.61
N ASN A 539 19.54 6.20 2.72
CA ASN A 539 20.27 6.33 3.98
C ASN A 539 21.48 5.36 4.04
N THR A 540 22.31 5.33 2.99
CA THR A 540 23.48 4.42 2.87
C THR A 540 24.53 4.65 3.97
N GLU A 541 24.59 5.85 4.55
CA GLU A 541 25.46 6.15 5.69
C GLU A 541 24.68 6.41 6.98
N GLY A 542 25.21 5.95 8.11
CA GLY A 542 24.80 6.43 9.44
C GLY A 542 25.15 7.89 9.72
N LYS A 543 25.71 8.61 8.74
CA LYS A 543 25.84 10.07 8.76
C LYS A 543 24.46 10.70 8.55
N VAL A 544 23.72 10.89 9.63
CA VAL A 544 22.80 12.03 9.67
C VAL A 544 23.66 13.27 9.54
N ASN A 545 23.70 13.87 8.35
CA ASN A 545 24.22 15.22 8.17
C ASN A 545 23.27 16.19 8.87
N LEU A 546 23.42 16.33 10.18
CA LEU A 546 23.01 17.54 10.88
C LEU A 546 23.87 18.66 10.31
N ALA A 547 23.35 19.36 9.31
CA ALA A 547 23.99 20.53 8.73
C ALA A 547 24.29 21.53 9.86
N ASN A 548 25.56 21.91 9.98
CA ASN A 548 26.17 22.69 11.05
C ASN A 548 26.29 21.96 12.40
N GLY A 549 27.50 21.47 12.69
CA GLY A 549 27.89 20.99 14.02
C GLY A 549 28.08 22.14 15.02
N VAL A 550 26.98 22.67 15.56
CA VAL A 550 26.98 23.63 16.69
C VAL A 550 25.94 23.20 17.73
N PRO A 551 26.34 22.78 18.95
CA PRO A 551 25.40 22.51 20.02
C PRO A 551 24.96 23.82 20.69
N LEU A 552 23.80 24.37 20.29
CA LEU A 552 23.23 25.57 20.91
C LEU A 552 21.88 25.28 21.59
N ALA A 553 21.74 25.76 22.82
CA ALA A 553 20.50 25.71 23.58
C ALA A 553 19.66 26.98 23.38
N ASN A 554 18.33 26.85 23.49
CA ASN A 554 17.32 27.93 23.59
C ASN A 554 17.38 29.05 22.54
N GLY A 555 16.55 28.94 21.50
CA GLY A 555 16.18 30.03 20.58
C GLY A 555 14.87 29.75 19.87
N ARG A 556 14.08 30.79 19.56
CA ARG A 556 12.83 30.66 18.76
C ARG A 556 13.14 30.69 17.25
N PRO A 557 12.32 30.05 16.40
CA PRO A 557 12.56 29.96 14.96
C PRO A 557 12.11 31.22 14.21
N GLY A 558 12.70 31.46 13.03
CA GLY A 558 12.29 32.53 12.11
C GLY A 558 12.69 32.25 10.65
N GLU A 559 11.68 32.08 9.80
CA GLU A 559 11.61 32.25 8.32
C GLU A 559 12.73 31.75 7.39
N THR A 560 14.02 32.03 7.60
CA THR A 560 15.07 31.87 6.56
C THR A 560 15.33 30.42 6.12
N ARG A 561 14.97 29.42 6.94
CA ARG A 561 15.05 28.00 6.56
C ARG A 561 13.96 27.58 5.56
N GLN A 562 12.85 28.30 5.52
CA GLN A 562 11.63 27.85 4.85
C GLN A 562 11.67 28.03 3.31
N VAL A 563 12.63 28.81 2.80
CA VAL A 563 12.83 29.04 1.35
C VAL A 563 13.83 28.03 0.77
N ARG A 564 14.99 27.83 1.40
CA ARG A 564 16.07 27.01 0.83
C ARG A 564 15.73 25.51 0.74
N ASP A 565 15.02 24.98 1.75
CA ASP A 565 14.52 23.59 1.78
C ASP A 565 13.31 23.40 0.80
N ALA A 566 12.74 24.48 0.26
CA ALA A 566 11.69 24.46 -0.76
C ALA A 566 12.27 24.56 -2.18
N GLU A 567 13.27 25.43 -2.37
CA GLU A 567 14.09 25.50 -3.57
C GLU A 567 14.66 24.12 -3.92
N GLU A 568 15.39 23.44 -3.02
CA GLU A 568 16.07 22.17 -3.32
C GLU A 568 15.14 21.07 -3.88
N PHE A 569 13.87 21.02 -3.46
CA PHE A 569 12.92 19.96 -3.87
C PHE A 569 12.03 20.31 -5.08
N GLU A 570 11.83 21.61 -5.39
CA GLU A 570 11.22 22.02 -6.67
C GLU A 570 12.28 22.20 -7.77
N LEU A 571 13.52 22.51 -7.40
CA LEU A 571 14.67 22.57 -8.29
C LEU A 571 15.25 21.20 -8.65
N GLU A 572 15.16 20.13 -7.85
CA GLU A 572 15.40 18.75 -8.39
C GLU A 572 14.43 18.39 -9.55
N GLY A 573 13.33 19.14 -9.70
CA GLY A 573 12.41 19.07 -10.85
C GLY A 573 12.67 20.06 -12.00
N LEU A 574 13.48 21.11 -11.79
CA LEU A 574 13.63 22.24 -12.74
C LEU A 574 15.09 22.65 -13.05
N MET A 575 16.07 22.22 -12.25
CA MET A 575 17.50 22.35 -12.59
C MET A 575 17.80 21.50 -13.82
N SER A 576 18.47 22.10 -14.79
CA SER A 576 19.40 21.38 -15.64
C SER A 576 20.51 20.83 -14.76
N ASP A 577 20.82 19.53 -14.82
CA ASP A 577 21.96 18.94 -14.08
C ASP A 577 23.32 19.46 -14.60
N ASP A 578 23.31 20.37 -15.58
CA ASP A 578 24.48 20.89 -16.29
C ASP A 578 25.31 21.85 -15.42
N ASP A 579 24.70 22.51 -14.42
CA ASP A 579 25.37 23.48 -13.54
C ASP A 579 26.31 22.80 -12.52
N ASP A 580 25.99 21.59 -12.04
CA ASP A 580 26.83 20.83 -11.09
C ASP A 580 28.16 20.36 -11.73
N ASP A 581 28.14 19.95 -13.00
CA ASP A 581 29.34 19.47 -13.69
C ASP A 581 30.23 20.61 -14.21
N GLU A 582 29.70 21.81 -14.49
CA GLU A 582 30.52 23.01 -14.78
C GLU A 582 31.12 23.61 -13.50
N ALA A 583 30.35 23.71 -12.40
CA ALA A 583 30.89 24.12 -11.10
C ALA A 583 32.07 23.23 -10.66
N ARG A 584 32.03 21.95 -11.01
CA ARG A 584 33.10 20.96 -10.74
C ARG A 584 34.30 21.02 -11.70
N LYS A 585 34.21 21.75 -12.81
CA LYS A 585 35.36 22.10 -13.68
C LYS A 585 36.02 23.40 -13.25
N GLY A 586 35.22 24.44 -12.96
CA GLY A 586 35.75 25.73 -12.51
C GLY A 586 36.65 25.58 -11.27
N LEU A 587 36.20 24.81 -10.28
CA LEU A 587 36.97 24.47 -9.08
C LEU A 587 38.22 23.59 -9.31
N LYS A 588 38.52 23.24 -10.56
CA LYS A 588 39.64 22.40 -10.96
C LYS A 588 40.63 23.13 -11.85
N ASP A 589 40.15 24.03 -12.70
CA ASP A 589 40.98 24.89 -13.54
C ASP A 589 41.60 26.06 -12.73
N GLU A 590 41.01 26.44 -11.58
CA GLU A 590 41.58 27.43 -10.63
C GLU A 590 42.72 26.90 -9.73
N VAL A 591 43.11 25.62 -9.82
CA VAL A 591 44.05 24.99 -8.86
C VAL A 591 45.49 24.85 -9.41
N ASP A 592 45.69 24.97 -10.73
CA ASP A 592 46.95 24.60 -11.41
C ASP A 592 47.82 25.80 -11.88
N ASP A 593 47.56 27.05 -11.45
CA ASP A 593 48.37 28.25 -11.81
C ASP A 593 48.74 29.14 -10.59
N GLU A 594 49.81 28.77 -9.87
CA GLU A 594 50.45 29.57 -8.80
C GLU A 594 51.86 30.00 -9.27
N GLY A 595 51.95 31.21 -9.85
CA GLY A 595 53.03 31.60 -10.78
C GLY A 595 53.92 32.81 -10.41
N SER A 596 53.81 33.39 -9.21
CA SER A 596 54.61 34.55 -8.73
C SER A 596 54.35 35.94 -9.38
N PRO A 597 54.77 37.08 -8.75
CA PRO A 597 53.87 38.24 -8.64
C PRO A 597 54.41 39.62 -9.06
N SER A 598 53.49 40.58 -9.26
CA SER A 598 53.78 42.02 -9.20
C SER A 598 52.57 42.89 -8.82
N SER A 599 52.72 43.73 -7.80
CA SER A 599 51.80 44.84 -7.42
C SER A 599 52.42 46.20 -7.86
N PRO A 600 51.85 47.42 -7.58
CA PRO A 600 50.59 47.76 -6.90
C PRO A 600 49.77 48.93 -7.53
N SER A 601 48.74 49.40 -6.81
CA SER A 601 48.01 50.70 -6.94
C SER A 601 46.96 50.80 -8.09
N THR A 602 45.94 51.67 -8.04
CA THR A 602 45.72 52.91 -7.24
C THR A 602 44.24 53.14 -6.86
N ILE A 603 43.99 53.91 -5.78
CA ILE A 603 42.92 54.91 -5.51
C ILE A 603 41.50 54.71 -6.13
N GLY A 604 40.39 54.86 -5.39
CA GLY A 604 40.25 55.31 -4.00
C GLY A 604 38.81 55.53 -3.50
N LYS A 605 38.66 56.29 -2.40
CA LYS A 605 37.44 56.45 -1.60
C LYS A 605 36.40 57.39 -2.22
N ASN A 606 35.12 57.20 -1.88
CA ASN A 606 34.34 58.28 -1.26
C ASN A 606 33.23 57.73 -0.32
N SER A 607 32.62 58.60 0.50
CA SER A 607 31.74 58.25 1.62
C SER A 607 30.37 58.93 1.60
N ASP A 608 29.40 58.30 2.27
CA ASP A 608 28.19 58.85 2.94
C ASP A 608 27.63 60.22 2.53
N ARG A 609 26.34 60.26 2.12
CA ARG A 609 25.48 61.41 2.44
C ARG A 609 23.96 61.15 2.51
N VAL A 610 23.47 61.13 3.76
CA VAL A 610 22.25 61.79 4.28
C VAL A 610 20.96 61.77 3.43
N ALA A 611 20.01 60.94 3.91
CA ALA A 611 18.57 61.17 4.10
C ALA A 611 17.75 62.06 3.12
N ARG A 612 16.62 61.48 2.69
CA ARG A 612 15.29 62.03 2.99
C ARG A 612 14.29 60.91 3.28
#